data_AF-A0A0M3I475-F1
#
_entry.id   AF-A0A0M3I475-F1
#
_cell.length_a   1.000
_cell.length_b   1.000
_cell.length_c   1.000
_cell.angle_alpha   90.00
_cell.angle_beta   90.00
_cell.angle_gamma   90.00
#
_symmetry.space_group_name_H-M   'P 1'
#
loop_
_entity.id
_entity.type
_entity.pdbx_description
1 polymer ?
#
loop_
_entity_poly.entity_id
_entity_poly.type
_entity_poly.pdbx_seq_one_letter_code
_entity_poly.pdbx_strand_id
1 'polypeptide(L)'
;MRHPFPGPGLAIRVICAEQPYICDLDVFLATQQNLSLIANLAHCDDEVGCFKISSNIVESLSWIGGEMICIALMSPIQSEEYLSVAQNLSAAELHALCDHDHEIATTLLPIQTSEEYLSVAQNLSAAELHALCDHDHEIATTLLPIQTVGVQGDCRSYSYVAALSTSERPIPWTTLERLARIIPRLLHNINRVVYVFGEAVEYPVSDITCTYLNDFNLSYLRWADRLANDVLLGLDEDQRRDPSLEVCINRIQQMPVVMVPIHFDRDPVERKVSTLRSYVLRPFITNDFMTGVAALPGRDIPEKSILEMVRRISNQVPLTSRVMIDLTSKPPGTTEWE
;
A
#
# COMPACT_ATOMS: atom_id res chain seq x y z
N MET A 1 1.17 -29.21 11.81
CA MET A 1 2.61 -29.02 12.10
C MET A 1 2.76 -27.59 12.59
N ARG A 2 3.68 -27.28 13.54
CA ARG A 2 3.87 -25.89 14.00
C ARG A 2 4.68 -25.10 12.97
N HIS A 3 4.36 -23.82 12.79
CA HIS A 3 5.17 -22.90 12.00
C HIS A 3 6.57 -22.73 12.61
N PRO A 4 7.59 -22.41 11.81
CA PRO A 4 8.89 -22.02 12.33
C PRO A 4 8.75 -20.77 13.22
N PHE A 5 9.55 -20.74 14.27
CA PHE A 5 9.62 -19.62 15.20
C PHE A 5 11.08 -19.18 15.31
N PRO A 6 11.39 -17.87 15.17
CA PRO A 6 12.76 -17.39 15.11
C PRO A 6 13.48 -17.60 16.46
N GLY A 7 14.81 -17.78 16.42
CA GLY A 7 15.63 -17.97 17.63
C GLY A 7 15.48 -16.84 18.66
N PRO A 8 15.57 -15.55 18.26
CA PRO A 8 15.28 -14.41 19.15
C PRO A 8 13.82 -14.30 19.62
N GLY A 9 12.92 -15.10 19.03
CA GLY A 9 11.51 -15.15 19.38
C GLY A 9 10.79 -13.81 19.17
N LEU A 10 10.01 -13.39 20.18
CA LEU A 10 9.24 -12.15 20.11
C LEU A 10 10.08 -10.88 20.20
N ALA A 11 11.37 -10.97 20.54
CA ALA A 11 12.23 -9.80 20.65
C ALA A 11 12.33 -9.02 19.33
N ILE A 12 12.27 -9.73 18.19
CA ILE A 12 12.33 -9.17 16.84
C ILE A 12 10.94 -8.85 16.25
N ARG A 13 9.90 -8.96 17.08
CA ARG A 13 8.51 -8.65 16.74
C ARG A 13 7.96 -7.48 17.56
N VAL A 14 8.83 -6.77 18.27
CA VAL A 14 8.51 -5.49 18.91
C VAL A 14 9.38 -4.43 18.25
N ILE A 15 8.78 -3.54 17.47
CA ILE A 15 9.50 -2.38 16.95
C ILE A 15 9.75 -1.44 18.14
N CYS A 16 11.00 -1.45 18.61
CA CYS A 16 11.43 -0.62 19.72
C CYS A 16 11.87 0.75 19.18
N ALA A 17 11.35 1.82 19.76
CA ALA A 17 11.71 3.17 19.37
C ALA A 17 11.45 4.16 20.52
N GLU A 18 12.37 5.11 20.67
CA GLU A 18 12.28 6.21 21.65
C GLU A 18 11.86 7.53 21.00
N GLN A 19 12.22 7.72 19.73
CA GLN A 19 11.88 8.90 18.93
C GLN A 19 11.29 8.46 17.58
N PRO A 20 10.40 9.27 16.97
CA PRO A 20 9.91 8.99 15.63
C PRO A 20 11.07 8.95 14.66
N TYR A 21 11.08 7.96 13.76
CA TYR A 21 12.06 7.91 12.69
C TYR A 21 11.66 8.90 11.60
N ILE A 22 12.29 10.07 11.60
CA ILE A 22 12.17 11.11 10.58
C ILE A 22 13.58 11.68 10.39
N CYS A 23 14.32 11.18 9.41
CA CYS A 23 15.71 11.63 9.17
C CYS A 23 15.76 13.03 8.56
N ASP A 24 14.86 13.29 7.62
CA ASP A 24 14.71 14.54 6.90
C ASP A 24 13.22 14.81 6.75
N LEU A 25 12.77 15.93 7.29
CA LEU A 25 11.35 16.28 7.33
C LEU A 25 10.82 16.57 5.92
N ASP A 26 11.61 17.21 5.07
CA ASP A 26 11.19 17.56 3.71
C ASP A 26 11.03 16.28 2.87
N VAL A 27 11.98 15.35 3.01
CA VAL A 27 11.89 14.03 2.36
C VAL A 27 10.69 13.24 2.89
N PHE A 28 10.45 13.27 4.20
CA PHE A 28 9.31 12.56 4.80
C PHE A 28 7.97 13.09 4.28
N LEU A 29 7.80 14.42 4.24
CA LEU A 29 6.60 15.07 3.73
C LEU A 29 6.42 14.85 2.23
N ALA A 30 7.48 14.96 1.43
CA ALA A 30 7.44 14.66 -0.01
C ALA A 30 7.06 13.20 -0.26
N THR A 31 7.58 12.27 0.54
CA THR A 31 7.24 10.84 0.44
C THR A 31 5.77 10.60 0.79
N GLN A 32 5.25 11.26 1.83
CA GLN A 32 3.83 11.21 2.18
C GLN A 32 2.94 11.75 1.05
N GLN A 33 3.32 12.86 0.42
CA GLN A 33 2.57 13.44 -0.71
C GLN A 33 2.57 12.52 -1.92
N ASN A 34 3.75 12.00 -2.30
CA ASN A 34 3.88 11.06 -3.41
C ASN A 34 3.10 9.76 -3.15
N LEU A 35 3.11 9.26 -1.91
CA LEU A 35 2.32 8.09 -1.50
C LEU A 35 0.82 8.34 -1.71
N SER A 36 0.32 9.50 -1.29
CA SER A 36 -1.08 9.88 -1.45
C SER A 36 -1.48 10.01 -2.93
N LEU A 37 -0.58 10.57 -3.76
CA LEU A 37 -0.78 10.69 -5.20
C LEU A 37 -0.87 9.33 -5.89
N ILE A 38 0.06 8.41 -5.57
CA ILE A 38 0.09 7.06 -6.14
C ILE A 38 -1.18 6.28 -5.76
N ALA A 39 -1.64 6.40 -4.52
CA ALA A 39 -2.80 5.65 -4.03
C ALA A 39 -4.14 6.13 -4.57
N ASN A 40 -4.25 7.40 -4.96
CA ASN A 40 -5.49 8.01 -5.45
C ASN A 40 -5.34 8.55 -6.88
N LEU A 41 -4.48 7.90 -7.69
CA LEU A 41 -4.26 8.26 -9.08
C LEU A 41 -5.57 8.19 -9.90
N ALA A 42 -6.48 7.28 -9.53
CA ALA A 42 -7.82 7.14 -10.13
C ALA A 42 -8.75 8.33 -9.86
N HIS A 43 -8.51 9.07 -8.77
CA HIS A 43 -9.36 10.15 -8.26
C HIS A 43 -8.73 11.54 -8.41
N CYS A 44 -7.62 11.64 -9.14
CA CYS A 44 -7.08 12.94 -9.53
C CYS A 44 -8.02 13.57 -10.56
N ASP A 45 -9.05 14.27 -10.07
CA ASP A 45 -10.11 14.91 -10.87
C ASP A 45 -9.60 16.00 -11.83
N ASP A 46 -10.43 16.26 -12.83
CA ASP A 46 -10.25 17.02 -14.09
C ASP A 46 -9.66 18.45 -14.01
N GLU A 47 -9.44 19.04 -12.82
CA GLU A 47 -8.87 20.40 -12.70
C GLU A 47 -7.36 20.45 -13.00
N VAL A 48 -6.67 19.31 -12.93
CA VAL A 48 -5.26 19.13 -13.35
C VAL A 48 -5.18 18.58 -14.79
N GLY A 49 -6.32 18.44 -15.48
CA GLY A 49 -6.38 17.93 -16.86
C GLY A 49 -6.11 16.43 -16.99
N CYS A 50 -6.27 15.65 -15.92
CA CYS A 50 -6.15 14.20 -15.98
C CYS A 50 -7.52 13.59 -16.29
N PHE A 51 -7.91 13.63 -17.57
CA PHE A 51 -9.10 12.92 -18.05
C PHE A 51 -9.09 11.49 -17.54
N LYS A 52 -10.24 10.99 -17.06
CA LYS A 52 -10.53 9.56 -16.97
C LYS A 52 -10.02 8.90 -18.25
N ILE A 53 -8.91 8.18 -18.14
CA ILE A 53 -8.40 7.37 -19.23
C ILE A 53 -9.43 6.25 -19.37
N SER A 54 -10.48 6.50 -20.15
CA SER A 54 -11.39 5.46 -20.58
C SER A 54 -10.52 4.38 -21.21
N SER A 55 -10.85 3.12 -20.96
CA SER A 55 -10.13 1.92 -21.40
C SER A 55 -9.74 1.88 -22.89
N ASN A 56 -10.27 2.79 -23.71
CA ASN A 56 -10.00 2.94 -25.14
C ASN A 56 -8.85 3.90 -25.49
N ILE A 57 -8.30 4.69 -24.54
CA ILE A 57 -7.25 5.71 -24.83
C ILE A 57 -5.82 5.15 -24.64
N VAL A 58 -5.67 4.05 -23.88
CA VAL A 58 -4.35 3.48 -23.54
C VAL A 58 -3.57 2.97 -24.76
N GLU A 59 -4.23 2.70 -25.88
CA GLU A 59 -3.57 2.25 -27.12
C GLU A 59 -2.88 3.37 -27.91
N SER A 60 -2.99 4.65 -27.50
CA SER A 60 -2.55 5.80 -28.31
C SER A 60 -1.64 6.79 -27.57
N LEU A 61 -0.89 6.34 -26.57
CA LEU A 61 0.17 7.13 -25.93
C LEU A 61 1.50 6.89 -26.66
N SER A 62 1.97 7.89 -27.40
CA SER A 62 3.27 7.86 -28.08
C SER A 62 4.15 9.03 -27.64
N TRP A 63 5.42 8.72 -27.41
CA TRP A 63 6.45 9.71 -27.07
C TRP A 63 6.98 10.32 -28.36
N ILE A 64 6.69 11.60 -28.61
CA ILE A 64 7.19 12.33 -29.77
C ILE A 64 7.93 13.56 -29.26
N GLY A 65 9.23 13.67 -29.56
CA GLY A 65 10.02 14.88 -29.31
C GLY A 65 10.28 15.25 -27.84
N GLY A 66 10.02 14.35 -26.88
CA GLY A 66 10.21 14.62 -25.44
C GLY A 66 8.95 15.10 -24.71
N GLU A 67 7.82 15.18 -25.40
CA GLU A 67 6.51 15.45 -24.80
C GLU A 67 5.60 14.21 -24.91
N MET A 68 4.74 14.03 -23.91
CA MET A 68 3.75 12.96 -23.88
C MET A 68 2.46 13.47 -24.55
N ILE A 69 2.19 13.01 -25.77
CA ILE A 69 1.02 13.45 -26.54
C ILE A 69 -0.08 12.39 -26.42
N CYS A 70 -1.27 12.82 -26.00
CA CYS A 70 -2.47 11.99 -25.96
C CYS A 70 -3.20 12.14 -27.31
N ILE A 71 -3.11 11.16 -28.19
CA ILE A 71 -3.89 11.16 -29.44
C ILE A 71 -5.27 10.57 -29.13
N ALA A 72 -6.23 11.43 -28.79
CA ALA A 72 -7.63 11.02 -28.66
C ALA A 72 -8.25 10.88 -30.06
N LEU A 73 -8.29 9.66 -30.60
CA LEU A 73 -9.07 9.38 -31.81
C LEU A 73 -10.56 9.37 -31.45
N MET A 74 -11.26 10.48 -31.73
CA MET A 74 -12.71 10.46 -31.73
C MET A 74 -13.21 9.70 -32.97
N SER A 75 -13.60 8.45 -32.74
CA SER A 75 -14.36 7.52 -33.60
C SER A 75 -13.58 6.32 -34.16
N PRO A 76 -14.23 5.15 -34.31
CA PRO A 76 -13.54 3.87 -34.54
C PRO A 76 -13.13 3.60 -35.99
N ILE A 77 -13.27 4.56 -36.91
CA ILE A 77 -13.41 4.22 -38.34
C ILE A 77 -12.12 4.35 -39.16
N GLN A 78 -11.04 5.02 -38.71
CA GLN A 78 -9.82 5.18 -39.53
C GLN A 78 -8.51 5.20 -38.71
N SER A 79 -8.19 4.14 -37.96
CA SER A 79 -7.04 4.12 -37.05
C SER A 79 -5.68 3.80 -37.69
N GLU A 80 -5.60 2.97 -38.74
CA GLU A 80 -4.29 2.49 -39.24
C GLU A 80 -3.57 3.47 -40.18
N GLU A 81 -4.29 4.19 -41.04
CA GLU A 81 -3.65 5.15 -41.97
C GLU A 81 -3.13 6.40 -41.25
N TYR A 82 -3.86 6.92 -40.27
CA TYR A 82 -3.48 8.16 -39.55
C TYR A 82 -2.29 7.99 -38.61
N LEU A 83 -2.15 6.83 -37.95
CA LEU A 83 -0.99 6.53 -37.10
C LEU A 83 0.33 6.50 -37.91
N SER A 84 0.29 6.00 -39.15
CA SER A 84 1.46 5.96 -40.04
C SER A 84 1.90 7.37 -40.50
N VAL A 85 0.94 8.30 -40.61
CA VAL A 85 1.19 9.69 -41.01
C VAL A 85 1.71 10.50 -39.83
N ALA A 86 1.11 10.35 -38.64
CA ALA A 86 1.52 11.08 -37.44
C ALA A 86 2.95 10.74 -36.96
N GLN A 87 3.41 9.50 -37.17
CA GLN A 87 4.78 9.08 -36.80
C GLN A 87 5.90 9.72 -37.64
N ASN A 88 5.56 10.36 -38.77
CA ASN A 88 6.52 10.94 -39.70
C ASN A 88 6.53 12.48 -39.70
N LEU A 89 5.76 13.12 -38.81
CA LEU A 89 5.62 14.57 -38.73
C LEU A 89 6.35 15.14 -37.51
N SER A 90 6.93 16.32 -37.67
CA SER A 90 7.47 17.11 -36.56
C SER A 90 6.34 17.78 -35.76
N ALA A 91 6.60 18.15 -34.50
CA ALA A 91 5.62 18.81 -33.63
C ALA A 91 5.03 20.10 -34.24
N ALA A 92 5.80 20.82 -35.07
CA ALA A 92 5.36 22.01 -35.77
C ALA A 92 4.38 21.71 -36.92
N GLU A 93 4.52 20.57 -37.60
CA GLU A 93 3.65 20.16 -38.70
C GLU A 93 2.31 19.61 -38.20
N LEU A 94 2.32 18.93 -37.04
CA LEU A 94 1.10 18.53 -36.34
C LEU A 94 0.27 19.76 -35.89
N HIS A 95 0.93 20.84 -35.47
CA HIS A 95 0.29 22.09 -35.12
C HIS A 95 -0.42 22.75 -36.30
N ALA A 96 0.16 22.71 -37.50
CA ALA A 96 -0.40 23.33 -38.71
C ALA A 96 -1.62 22.57 -39.27
N LEU A 97 -1.69 21.25 -39.07
CA LEU A 97 -2.83 20.42 -39.48
C LEU A 97 -4.10 20.69 -38.62
N CYS A 98 -3.93 21.15 -37.38
CA CYS A 98 -5.04 21.44 -36.47
C CYS A 98 -5.82 22.72 -36.83
N ASP A 99 -5.24 23.62 -37.64
CA ASP A 99 -5.86 24.92 -37.99
C ASP A 99 -6.87 24.86 -39.16
N HIS A 100 -7.04 23.70 -39.81
CA HIS A 100 -7.83 23.62 -41.05
C HIS A 100 -9.04 22.67 -41.07
N ASP A 101 -9.19 21.75 -40.11
CA ASP A 101 -10.37 20.87 -40.06
C ASP A 101 -11.04 20.88 -38.69
N HIS A 102 -12.27 21.39 -38.65
CA HIS A 102 -13.10 21.48 -37.43
C HIS A 102 -13.57 20.12 -36.84
N GLU A 103 -13.14 18.98 -37.39
CA GLU A 103 -13.49 17.64 -36.90
C GLU A 103 -12.39 16.94 -36.09
N ILE A 104 -11.17 17.49 -36.03
CA ILE A 104 -10.09 16.97 -35.18
C ILE A 104 -9.91 17.96 -34.02
N ALA A 105 -10.69 17.79 -32.96
CA ALA A 105 -10.46 18.49 -31.70
C ALA A 105 -9.29 17.83 -30.96
N THR A 106 -8.06 18.03 -31.44
CA THR A 106 -6.86 17.86 -30.60
C THR A 106 -6.91 18.99 -29.59
N THR A 107 -7.58 18.74 -28.47
CA THR A 107 -7.57 19.69 -27.36
C THR A 107 -6.18 19.61 -26.72
N LEU A 108 -5.24 20.38 -27.24
CA LEU A 108 -3.97 20.68 -26.57
C LEU A 108 -4.30 21.55 -25.36
N LEU A 109 -4.84 20.94 -24.31
CA LEU A 109 -4.99 21.62 -23.02
C LEU A 109 -3.61 21.76 -22.40
N PRO A 110 -3.26 22.96 -21.90
CA PRO A 110 -2.00 23.16 -21.22
C PRO A 110 -1.98 22.27 -19.99
N ILE A 111 -1.13 21.25 -20.02
CA ILE A 111 -0.85 20.33 -18.93
C ILE A 111 -0.24 21.17 -17.79
N GLN A 112 -1.05 21.64 -16.85
CA GLN A 112 -0.57 22.06 -15.53
C GLN A 112 -0.52 20.85 -14.60
N THR A 113 0.05 19.73 -15.04
CA THR A 113 0.39 18.66 -14.10
C THR A 113 1.61 19.10 -13.30
N SER A 114 1.58 18.89 -11.99
CA SER A 114 2.77 19.05 -11.17
C SER A 114 3.89 18.17 -11.78
N GLU A 115 5.12 18.68 -11.87
CA GLU A 115 6.28 17.92 -12.37
C GLU A 115 6.40 16.54 -11.68
N GLU A 116 5.94 16.45 -10.43
CA GLU A 116 5.85 15.24 -9.62
C GLU A 116 4.95 14.16 -10.25
N TYR A 117 3.78 14.51 -10.79
CA TYR A 117 2.88 13.55 -11.44
C TYR A 117 3.50 12.93 -12.69
N LEU A 118 4.11 13.77 -13.54
CA LEU A 118 4.84 13.34 -14.73
C LEU A 118 5.98 12.39 -14.36
N SER A 119 6.73 12.69 -13.29
CA SER A 119 7.83 11.85 -12.83
C SER A 119 7.37 10.46 -12.36
N VAL A 120 6.21 10.38 -11.71
CA VAL A 120 5.63 9.11 -11.24
C VAL A 120 5.08 8.31 -12.42
N ALA A 121 4.30 8.95 -13.30
CA ALA A 121 3.68 8.32 -14.46
C ALA A 121 4.73 7.76 -15.44
N GLN A 122 5.86 8.46 -15.63
CA GLN A 122 6.96 8.01 -16.49
C GLN A 122 7.60 6.68 -16.03
N ASN A 123 7.52 6.38 -14.72
CA ASN A 123 8.11 5.18 -14.13
C ASN A 123 7.08 4.02 -13.99
N LEU A 124 5.88 4.19 -14.52
CA LEU A 124 4.83 3.18 -14.57
C LEU A 124 4.69 2.63 -15.99
N SER A 125 4.51 1.31 -16.11
CA SER A 125 4.06 0.73 -17.37
C SER A 125 2.59 1.09 -17.63
N ALA A 126 2.16 1.12 -18.88
CA ALA A 126 0.76 1.40 -19.26
C ALA A 126 -0.23 0.46 -18.55
N ALA A 127 0.14 -0.81 -18.35
CA ALA A 127 -0.67 -1.79 -17.64
C ALA A 127 -0.79 -1.48 -16.13
N GLU A 128 0.29 -1.01 -15.49
CA GLU A 128 0.25 -0.60 -14.08
C GLU A 128 -0.54 0.68 -13.89
N LEU A 129 -0.37 1.66 -14.81
CA LEU A 129 -1.13 2.90 -14.78
C LEU A 129 -2.62 2.63 -14.95
N HIS A 130 -3.01 1.80 -15.93
CA HIS A 130 -4.39 1.34 -16.04
C HIS A 130 -4.86 0.61 -14.77
N ALA A 131 -4.04 -0.28 -14.20
CA ALA A 131 -4.41 -1.03 -13.01
C ALA A 131 -4.56 -0.17 -11.73
N LEU A 132 -3.90 0.99 -11.67
CA LEU A 132 -4.02 1.99 -10.63
C LEU A 132 -5.22 2.92 -10.85
N CYS A 133 -5.52 3.28 -12.10
CA CYS A 133 -6.69 4.09 -12.45
C CYS A 133 -8.01 3.29 -12.40
N ASP A 134 -7.93 1.96 -12.42
CA ASP A 134 -9.08 1.04 -12.43
C ASP A 134 -9.58 0.71 -11.01
N HIS A 135 -9.93 1.73 -10.22
CA HIS A 135 -10.71 1.57 -8.99
C HIS A 135 -11.45 2.86 -8.59
N ASP A 136 -12.64 2.70 -7.99
CA ASP A 136 -13.43 3.83 -7.49
C ASP A 136 -13.18 4.15 -6.00
N HIS A 137 -12.32 3.38 -5.32
CA HIS A 137 -12.15 3.48 -3.87
C HIS A 137 -11.20 4.60 -3.44
N GLU A 138 -11.62 5.46 -2.52
CA GLU A 138 -10.75 6.44 -1.87
C GLU A 138 -9.86 5.76 -0.83
N ILE A 139 -8.54 5.96 -0.95
CA ILE A 139 -7.53 5.32 -0.11
C ILE A 139 -6.75 6.39 0.66
N ALA A 140 -7.05 6.51 1.94
CA ALA A 140 -6.26 7.34 2.85
C ALA A 140 -4.89 6.70 3.10
N THR A 141 -3.85 7.52 3.06
CA THR A 141 -2.46 7.07 3.18
C THR A 141 -1.75 7.76 4.34
N THR A 142 -0.86 7.03 5.02
CA THR A 142 -0.01 7.58 6.07
C THR A 142 1.33 6.87 6.08
N LEU A 143 2.41 7.63 5.98
CA LEU A 143 3.77 7.15 6.16
C LEU A 143 4.03 7.04 7.67
N LEU A 144 4.38 5.84 8.13
CA LEU A 144 4.60 5.62 9.54
C LEU A 144 6.03 6.01 9.92
N PRO A 145 6.24 6.79 11.00
CA PRO A 145 7.56 7.25 11.44
C PRO A 145 8.31 6.15 12.22
N ILE A 146 8.42 4.97 11.62
CA ILE A 146 9.15 3.80 12.14
C ILE A 146 9.97 3.16 11.03
N GLN A 147 10.99 2.40 11.42
CA GLN A 147 11.78 1.60 10.49
C GLN A 147 11.35 0.15 10.53
N THR A 148 11.52 -0.52 9.38
CA THR A 148 11.44 -1.97 9.29
C THR A 148 12.52 -2.50 8.36
N VAL A 149 13.02 -3.69 8.67
CA VAL A 149 13.95 -4.39 7.80
C VAL A 149 13.30 -4.81 6.47
N GLY A 150 14.03 -4.57 5.38
CA GLY A 150 13.75 -5.02 4.02
C GLY A 150 14.98 -5.61 3.36
N VAL A 151 14.82 -6.16 2.17
CA VAL A 151 15.91 -6.64 1.31
C VAL A 151 15.72 -6.04 -0.08
N GLN A 152 16.70 -5.25 -0.51
CA GLN A 152 16.75 -4.64 -1.83
C GLN A 152 18.07 -5.05 -2.49
N GLY A 153 17.98 -5.84 -3.57
CA GLY A 153 19.15 -6.51 -4.14
C GLY A 153 19.77 -7.48 -3.14
N ASP A 154 21.09 -7.37 -2.92
CA ASP A 154 21.86 -8.24 -2.03
C ASP A 154 22.01 -7.68 -0.60
N CYS A 155 21.48 -6.49 -0.34
CA CYS A 155 21.66 -5.77 0.91
C CYS A 155 20.37 -5.73 1.74
N ARG A 156 20.53 -5.79 3.07
CA ARG A 156 19.46 -5.43 3.99
C ARG A 156 19.33 -3.91 4.03
N SER A 157 18.09 -3.41 4.03
CA SER A 157 17.75 -2.00 4.19
C SER A 157 16.84 -1.81 5.41
N TYR A 158 16.87 -0.63 6.02
CA TYR A 158 15.89 -0.22 7.03
C TYR A 158 15.23 1.06 6.57
N SER A 159 13.92 1.01 6.34
CA SER A 159 13.18 2.11 5.70
C SER A 159 11.74 2.17 6.18
N TYR A 160 10.99 3.14 5.66
CA TYR A 160 9.65 3.46 6.12
C TYR A 160 8.62 2.37 5.82
N VAL A 161 7.47 2.49 6.48
CA VAL A 161 6.26 1.71 6.24
C VAL A 161 5.17 2.65 5.72
N ALA A 162 4.57 2.34 4.58
CA ALA A 162 3.36 2.98 4.12
C ALA A 162 2.12 2.27 4.69
N ALA A 163 1.22 3.03 5.29
CA ALA A 163 -0.06 2.55 5.77
C ALA A 163 -1.18 3.05 4.86
N LEU A 164 -2.01 2.12 4.39
CA LEU A 164 -3.19 2.38 3.57
C LEU A 164 -4.44 2.09 4.39
N SER A 165 -5.50 2.86 4.20
CA SER A 165 -6.79 2.67 4.88
C SER A 165 -7.94 3.15 4.01
N THR A 166 -9.13 2.60 4.20
CA THR A 166 -10.34 3.06 3.50
C THR A 166 -11.57 2.82 4.36
N SER A 167 -12.54 3.72 4.26
CA SER A 167 -13.87 3.58 4.87
C SER A 167 -14.81 2.74 4.00
N GLU A 168 -14.46 2.50 2.73
CA GLU A 168 -15.31 1.80 1.78
C GLU A 168 -15.33 0.29 1.99
N ARG A 169 -16.45 -0.35 1.64
CA ARG A 169 -16.66 -1.80 1.76
C ARG A 169 -17.35 -2.37 0.52
N PRO A 170 -16.99 -3.58 0.06
CA PRO A 170 -15.98 -4.50 0.63
C PRO A 170 -14.55 -3.94 0.51
N ILE A 171 -13.62 -4.45 1.33
CA ILE A 171 -12.22 -3.97 1.30
C ILE A 171 -11.60 -4.36 -0.05
N PRO A 172 -10.98 -3.42 -0.79
CA PRO A 172 -10.47 -3.68 -2.14
C PRO A 172 -9.11 -4.39 -2.13
N TRP A 173 -9.08 -5.65 -1.68
CA TRP A 173 -7.84 -6.44 -1.50
C TRP A 173 -6.98 -6.52 -2.77
N THR A 174 -7.59 -6.61 -3.95
CA THR A 174 -6.86 -6.66 -5.23
C THR A 174 -6.17 -5.34 -5.54
N THR A 175 -6.82 -4.20 -5.28
CA THR A 175 -6.22 -2.87 -5.44
C THR A 175 -5.08 -2.67 -4.44
N LEU A 176 -5.30 -3.04 -3.17
CA LEU A 176 -4.29 -2.96 -2.12
C LEU A 176 -3.06 -3.83 -2.43
N GLU A 177 -3.23 -5.02 -3.00
CA GLU A 177 -2.12 -5.87 -3.47
C GLU A 177 -1.33 -5.19 -4.59
N ARG A 178 -2.00 -4.55 -5.55
CA ARG A 178 -1.34 -3.82 -6.63
C ARG A 178 -0.51 -2.67 -6.07
N LEU A 179 -1.10 -1.85 -5.20
CA LEU A 179 -0.42 -0.75 -4.52
C LEU A 179 0.78 -1.24 -3.71
N ALA A 180 0.64 -2.33 -2.96
CA ALA A 180 1.72 -2.91 -2.17
C ALA A 180 2.93 -3.36 -3.01
N ARG A 181 2.74 -3.69 -4.29
CA ARG A 181 3.82 -4.01 -5.23
C ARG A 181 4.43 -2.76 -5.88
N ILE A 182 3.60 -1.78 -6.22
CA ILE A 182 4.02 -0.59 -6.97
C ILE A 182 4.72 0.43 -6.05
N ILE A 183 4.18 0.69 -4.86
CA ILE A 183 4.69 1.73 -3.96
C ILE A 183 6.17 1.55 -3.65
N PRO A 184 6.68 0.39 -3.18
CA PRO A 184 8.11 0.24 -2.89
C PRO A 184 9.02 0.27 -4.13
N ARG A 185 8.46 0.03 -5.32
CA ARG A 185 9.19 0.10 -6.59
C ARG A 185 9.43 1.55 -7.01
N LEU A 186 8.47 2.42 -6.76
CA LEU A 186 8.55 3.85 -7.07
C LEU A 186 9.23 4.64 -5.94
N LEU A 187 8.93 4.28 -4.70
CA LEU A 187 9.41 4.93 -3.48
C LEU A 187 10.35 3.97 -2.76
N HIS A 188 11.63 3.96 -3.16
CA HIS A 188 12.64 3.04 -2.61
C HIS A 188 12.93 3.24 -1.11
N ASN A 189 12.50 4.36 -0.53
CA ASN A 189 12.53 4.63 0.89
C ASN A 189 11.34 4.03 1.66
N ILE A 190 10.50 3.20 1.02
CA ILE A 190 9.46 2.42 1.66
C ILE A 190 9.78 0.94 1.51
N ASN A 191 9.96 0.25 2.63
CA ASN A 191 10.22 -1.19 2.65
C ASN A 191 8.94 -2.02 2.69
N ARG A 192 7.85 -1.46 3.25
CA ARG A 192 6.60 -2.19 3.47
C ARG A 192 5.37 -1.34 3.23
N VAL A 193 4.31 -2.02 2.81
CA VAL A 193 2.97 -1.48 2.69
C VAL A 193 2.01 -2.32 3.52
N VAL A 194 1.24 -1.67 4.39
CA VAL A 194 0.24 -2.31 5.24
C VAL A 194 -1.14 -1.74 5.01
N TYR A 195 -2.16 -2.56 5.27
CA TYR A 195 -3.53 -2.07 5.39
C TYR A 195 -3.91 -1.93 6.86
N VAL A 196 -4.49 -0.78 7.22
CA VAL A 196 -4.98 -0.47 8.56
C VAL A 196 -6.47 -0.76 8.63
N PHE A 197 -6.87 -1.66 9.53
CA PHE A 197 -8.28 -1.96 9.73
C PHE A 197 -9.01 -0.83 10.48
N GLY A 198 -10.31 -0.66 10.18
CA GLY A 198 -11.16 0.39 10.74
C GLY A 198 -11.65 1.35 9.66
N GLU A 199 -12.03 2.56 10.04
CA GLU A 199 -12.32 3.66 9.12
C GLU A 199 -11.02 4.22 8.53
N ALA A 200 -11.12 5.02 7.47
CA ALA A 200 -9.98 5.75 6.91
C ALA A 200 -9.26 6.55 8.00
N VAL A 201 -7.92 6.47 8.01
CA VAL A 201 -7.09 7.24 8.94
C VAL A 201 -7.07 8.69 8.46
N GLU A 202 -7.71 9.56 9.23
CA GLU A 202 -7.86 10.97 8.88
C GLU A 202 -6.59 11.79 9.15
N TYR A 203 -5.92 11.54 10.27
CA TYR A 203 -4.76 12.32 10.71
C TYR A 203 -3.45 11.55 10.54
N PRO A 204 -2.42 12.14 9.91
CA PRO A 204 -1.12 11.49 9.79
C PRO A 204 -0.44 11.33 11.15
N VAL A 205 0.34 10.27 11.30
CA VAL A 205 1.08 9.99 12.53
C VAL A 205 2.47 10.62 12.44
N SER A 206 2.76 11.58 13.33
CA SER A 206 4.05 12.28 13.38
C SER A 206 4.91 11.95 14.61
N ASP A 207 4.32 11.35 15.64
CA ASP A 207 4.98 10.92 16.87
C ASP A 207 4.69 9.43 17.16
N ILE A 208 5.45 8.86 18.11
CA ILE A 208 5.36 7.44 18.45
C ILE A 208 5.17 7.25 19.95
N THR A 209 4.63 6.10 20.34
CA THR A 209 4.61 5.66 21.73
C THR A 209 5.97 5.05 22.07
N CYS A 210 6.74 5.67 22.96
CA CYS A 210 8.02 5.14 23.42
C CYS A 210 7.89 3.66 23.84
N THR A 211 8.66 2.79 23.18
CA THR A 211 8.49 1.34 23.27
C THR A 211 9.86 0.67 23.33
N TYR A 212 10.05 -0.14 24.37
CA TYR A 212 11.24 -0.95 24.58
C TYR A 212 10.86 -2.42 24.74
N LEU A 213 11.85 -3.29 24.63
CA LEU A 213 11.72 -4.69 24.98
C LEU A 213 11.66 -4.83 26.51
N ASN A 214 10.44 -4.88 27.05
CA ASN A 214 10.17 -5.09 28.46
C ASN A 214 9.05 -6.13 28.65
N ASP A 215 8.89 -6.61 29.88
CA ASP A 215 7.92 -7.67 30.19
C ASP A 215 6.47 -7.27 29.90
N PHE A 216 6.15 -5.99 30.02
CA PHE A 216 4.81 -5.46 29.74
C PHE A 216 4.47 -5.58 28.24
N ASN A 217 5.31 -5.02 27.38
CA ASN A 217 5.14 -5.06 25.93
C ASN A 217 5.19 -6.51 25.41
N LEU A 218 6.11 -7.32 25.93
CA LEU A 218 6.18 -8.75 25.59
C LEU A 218 4.94 -9.52 26.02
N SER A 219 4.32 -9.17 27.15
CA SER A 219 3.10 -9.84 27.60
C SER A 219 1.91 -9.54 26.70
N TYR A 220 1.75 -8.29 26.26
CA TYR A 220 0.71 -7.93 25.31
C TYR A 220 0.96 -8.52 23.92
N LEU A 221 2.21 -8.53 23.46
CA LEU A 221 2.54 -9.17 22.19
C LEU A 221 2.29 -10.69 22.25
N ARG A 222 2.66 -11.37 23.34
CA ARG A 222 2.33 -12.79 23.56
C ARG A 222 0.82 -13.03 23.50
N TRP A 223 0.03 -12.12 24.07
CA TRP A 223 -1.43 -12.22 24.03
C TRP A 223 -1.95 -12.06 22.61
N ALA A 224 -1.52 -11.02 21.88
CA ALA A 224 -1.91 -10.80 20.49
C ALA A 224 -1.52 -11.98 19.57
N ASP A 225 -0.29 -12.49 19.71
CA ASP A 225 0.22 -13.64 18.96
C ASP A 225 -0.59 -14.91 19.24
N ARG A 226 -0.96 -15.15 20.51
CA ARG A 226 -1.86 -16.25 20.88
C ARG A 226 -3.22 -16.12 20.22
N LEU A 227 -3.85 -14.95 20.29
CA LEU A 227 -5.19 -14.74 19.71
C LEU A 227 -5.18 -14.99 18.20
N ALA A 228 -4.15 -14.54 17.49
CA ALA A 228 -4.00 -14.80 16.06
C ALA A 228 -3.84 -16.30 15.77
N ASN A 229 -2.99 -17.00 16.55
CA ASN A 229 -2.79 -18.44 16.40
C ASN A 229 -4.06 -19.26 16.71
N ASP A 230 -4.82 -18.88 17.73
CA ASP A 230 -6.07 -19.55 18.09
C ASP A 230 -7.07 -19.48 16.91
N VAL A 231 -7.19 -18.31 16.27
CA VAL A 231 -8.03 -18.16 15.07
C VAL A 231 -7.49 -18.95 13.87
N LEU A 232 -6.17 -19.02 13.66
CA LEU A 232 -5.56 -19.87 12.63
C LEU A 232 -5.84 -21.36 12.83
N LEU A 233 -5.94 -21.80 14.09
CA LEU A 233 -6.32 -23.16 14.48
C LEU A 233 -7.85 -23.37 14.44
N GLY A 234 -8.62 -22.33 14.14
CA GLY A 234 -10.08 -22.37 14.09
C GLY A 234 -10.72 -22.51 15.48
N LEU A 235 -10.10 -21.91 16.49
CA LEU A 235 -10.58 -21.94 17.87
C LEU A 235 -11.40 -20.68 18.21
N ASP A 236 -12.45 -20.84 19.00
CA ASP A 236 -13.18 -19.75 19.64
C ASP A 236 -12.39 -19.16 20.84
N GLU A 237 -12.99 -18.18 21.52
CA GLU A 237 -12.39 -17.55 22.70
C GLU A 237 -12.26 -18.51 23.90
N ASP A 238 -13.11 -19.55 23.96
CA ASP A 238 -13.13 -20.60 24.99
C ASP A 238 -12.17 -21.77 24.66
N GLN A 239 -11.33 -21.64 23.62
CA GLN A 239 -10.41 -22.69 23.14
C GLN A 239 -11.12 -23.94 22.60
N ARG A 240 -12.37 -23.82 22.16
CA ARG A 240 -13.13 -24.88 21.50
C ARG A 240 -13.13 -24.66 19.99
N ARG A 241 -13.44 -25.71 19.23
CA ARG A 241 -13.53 -25.63 17.77
C ARG A 241 -14.73 -24.76 17.37
N ASP A 242 -14.47 -23.65 16.68
CA ASP A 242 -15.51 -22.82 16.07
C ASP A 242 -15.84 -23.33 14.66
N PRO A 243 -17.03 -23.90 14.41
CA PRO A 243 -17.40 -24.39 13.07
C PRO A 243 -17.42 -23.28 12.00
N SER A 244 -17.50 -22.03 12.42
CA SER A 244 -17.59 -20.87 11.56
C SER A 244 -16.21 -20.34 11.10
N LEU A 245 -15.13 -20.78 11.73
CA LEU A 245 -13.75 -20.47 11.35
C LEU A 245 -13.11 -21.66 10.65
N GLU A 246 -12.35 -21.40 9.58
CA GLU A 246 -11.57 -22.44 8.93
C GLU A 246 -10.21 -22.63 9.61
N VAL A 247 -9.72 -23.88 9.64
CA VAL A 247 -8.35 -24.16 10.08
C VAL A 247 -7.36 -23.72 8.98
N CYS A 248 -6.73 -22.57 9.19
CA CYS A 248 -5.85 -21.91 8.22
C CYS A 248 -4.37 -22.17 8.45
N ILE A 249 -3.99 -22.86 9.55
CA ILE A 249 -2.58 -23.05 9.94
C ILE A 249 -1.70 -23.69 8.85
N ASN A 250 -2.26 -24.55 7.99
CA ASN A 250 -1.50 -25.20 6.92
C ASN A 250 -1.53 -24.42 5.59
N ARG A 251 -2.28 -23.32 5.50
CA ARG A 251 -2.39 -22.50 4.28
C ARG A 251 -1.26 -21.49 4.13
N ILE A 252 -0.61 -21.15 5.23
CA ILE A 252 0.54 -20.24 5.28
C ILE A 252 1.71 -20.91 5.98
N GLN A 253 2.93 -20.46 5.68
CA GLN A 253 4.12 -20.98 6.32
C GLN A 253 4.43 -20.27 7.63
N GLN A 254 4.02 -19.01 7.78
CA GLN A 254 4.23 -18.26 9.01
C GLN A 254 3.22 -17.12 9.16
N MET A 255 2.87 -16.80 10.41
CA MET A 255 2.12 -15.59 10.80
C MET A 255 2.86 -14.84 11.91
N PRO A 256 3.88 -14.01 11.61
CA PRO A 256 4.36 -13.06 12.60
C PRO A 256 3.26 -12.08 13.00
N VAL A 257 3.08 -11.91 14.31
CA VAL A 257 2.34 -10.79 14.89
C VAL A 257 3.37 -9.82 15.45
N VAL A 258 3.32 -8.56 15.03
CA VAL A 258 4.32 -7.55 15.36
C VAL A 258 3.66 -6.41 16.12
N MET A 259 4.25 -5.97 17.23
CA MET A 259 3.86 -4.77 17.94
C MET A 259 4.63 -3.57 17.39
N VAL A 260 3.92 -2.50 17.05
CA VAL A 260 4.51 -1.24 16.57
C VAL A 260 4.12 -0.06 17.48
N PRO A 261 5.01 0.94 17.67
CA PRO A 261 4.81 2.08 18.56
C PRO A 261 3.90 3.16 17.97
N ILE A 262 2.85 2.78 17.25
CA ILE A 262 1.97 3.69 16.51
C ILE A 262 0.61 3.81 17.20
N HIS A 263 0.20 5.06 17.43
CA HIS A 263 -1.10 5.44 17.97
C HIS A 263 -1.83 6.32 16.95
N PHE A 264 -2.80 5.72 16.26
CA PHE A 264 -3.68 6.37 15.29
C PHE A 264 -4.81 7.17 15.96
N ASP A 265 -5.63 7.85 15.16
CA ASP A 265 -6.91 8.46 15.56
C ASP A 265 -6.79 9.53 16.63
N ARG A 266 -5.71 10.31 16.56
CA ARG A 266 -5.50 11.47 17.42
C ARG A 266 -5.67 12.73 16.60
N ASP A 267 -6.69 13.51 16.93
CA ASP A 267 -6.84 14.86 16.42
C ASP A 267 -5.65 15.72 16.91
N PRO A 268 -4.85 16.31 16.00
CA PRO A 268 -3.74 17.20 16.36
C PRO A 268 -4.15 18.37 17.25
N VAL A 269 -5.41 18.82 17.18
CA VAL A 269 -5.96 19.93 17.98
C VAL A 269 -6.09 19.54 19.45
N GLU A 270 -6.44 18.28 19.73
CA GLU A 270 -6.62 17.79 21.10
C GLU A 270 -5.29 17.60 21.85
N ARG A 271 -4.16 17.58 21.13
CA ARG A 271 -2.80 17.39 21.69
C ARG A 271 -2.67 16.15 22.58
N LYS A 272 -3.39 15.07 22.23
CA LYS A 272 -3.30 13.79 22.92
C LYS A 272 -1.91 13.17 22.72
N VAL A 273 -1.28 12.82 23.83
CA VAL A 273 0.03 12.13 23.82
C VAL A 273 -0.10 10.70 23.31
N SER A 274 0.94 10.23 22.59
CA SER A 274 1.02 8.86 22.11
C SER A 274 1.23 7.88 23.26
N THR A 275 0.23 7.05 23.57
CA THR A 275 0.27 6.07 24.68
C THR A 275 -0.11 4.65 24.26
N LEU A 276 -0.78 4.50 23.12
CA LEU A 276 -1.25 3.21 22.61
C LEU A 276 -0.27 2.63 21.59
N ARG A 277 -0.41 1.33 21.32
CA ARG A 277 0.41 0.61 20.33
C ARG A 277 -0.51 -0.09 19.33
N SER A 278 0.02 -0.35 18.16
CA SER A 278 -0.72 -1.05 17.10
C SER A 278 -0.08 -2.41 16.82
N TYR A 279 -0.84 -3.32 16.23
CA TYR A 279 -0.37 -4.68 15.91
C TYR A 279 -0.46 -4.95 14.41
N VAL A 280 0.56 -5.58 13.85
CA VAL A 280 0.60 -6.00 12.44
C VAL A 280 0.49 -7.51 12.37
N LEU A 281 -0.49 -7.99 11.60
CA LEU A 281 -0.60 -9.38 11.17
C LEU A 281 0.21 -9.56 9.89
N ARG A 282 1.18 -10.48 9.89
CA ARG A 282 2.01 -10.78 8.72
C ARG A 282 1.76 -12.21 8.27
N PRO A 283 0.69 -12.51 7.52
CA PRO A 283 0.56 -13.82 6.90
C PRO A 283 1.56 -13.96 5.75
N PHE A 284 2.38 -15.01 5.75
CA PHE A 284 3.41 -15.22 4.74
C PHE A 284 3.35 -16.59 4.10
N ILE A 285 3.42 -16.61 2.77
CA ILE A 285 3.50 -17.82 1.96
C ILE A 285 4.87 -17.88 1.29
N THR A 286 5.56 -19.01 1.47
CA THR A 286 6.89 -19.24 0.89
C THR A 286 7.21 -20.73 0.81
N ASN A 287 8.08 -21.13 -0.13
CA ASN A 287 8.59 -22.50 -0.21
C ASN A 287 9.98 -22.65 0.42
N ASP A 288 10.78 -21.58 0.45
CA ASP A 288 12.21 -21.61 0.80
C ASP A 288 12.67 -20.48 1.72
N PHE A 289 11.75 -19.57 2.10
CA PHE A 289 12.02 -18.35 2.85
C PHE A 289 13.00 -17.37 2.19
N MET A 290 13.41 -17.59 0.94
CA MET A 290 14.22 -16.66 0.15
C MET A 290 13.34 -15.66 -0.59
N THR A 291 12.22 -16.13 -1.14
CA THR A 291 11.16 -15.32 -1.72
C THR A 291 9.82 -15.70 -1.12
N GLY A 292 8.82 -14.82 -1.22
CA GLY A 292 7.49 -15.18 -0.78
C GLY A 292 6.49 -14.06 -0.95
N VAL A 293 5.22 -14.40 -0.81
CA VAL A 293 4.10 -13.49 -1.00
C VAL A 293 3.36 -13.27 0.30
N ALA A 294 2.83 -12.05 0.49
CA ALA A 294 1.85 -11.82 1.54
C ALA A 294 0.58 -12.62 1.22
N ALA A 295 0.04 -13.35 2.21
CA ALA A 295 -1.20 -14.07 2.01
C ALA A 295 -2.37 -13.10 2.10
N LEU A 296 -3.14 -12.98 1.02
CA LEU A 296 -4.23 -12.02 0.97
C LEU A 296 -5.52 -12.57 1.58
N PRO A 297 -6.25 -11.73 2.35
CA PRO A 297 -7.61 -12.03 2.76
C PRO A 297 -8.52 -12.29 1.54
N GLY A 298 -9.39 -13.29 1.65
CA GLY A 298 -10.32 -13.68 0.59
C GLY A 298 -9.73 -14.58 -0.49
N ARG A 299 -8.42 -14.50 -0.76
CA ARG A 299 -7.72 -15.38 -1.72
C ARG A 299 -7.01 -16.54 -1.02
N ASP A 300 -6.07 -16.23 -0.15
CA ASP A 300 -5.14 -17.21 0.43
C ASP A 300 -5.59 -17.63 1.84
N ILE A 301 -6.10 -16.66 2.61
CA ILE A 301 -6.70 -16.86 3.93
C ILE A 301 -8.14 -16.32 3.89
N PRO A 302 -9.14 -17.01 4.46
CA PRO A 302 -10.48 -16.47 4.58
C PRO A 302 -10.48 -15.11 5.27
N GLU A 303 -11.10 -14.11 4.63
CA GLU A 303 -11.16 -12.75 5.17
C GLU A 303 -11.80 -12.72 6.57
N LYS A 304 -12.84 -13.53 6.78
CA LYS A 304 -13.48 -13.71 8.09
C LYS A 304 -12.49 -14.08 9.19
N SER A 305 -11.52 -14.95 8.91
CA SER A 305 -10.50 -15.33 9.91
C SER A 305 -9.63 -14.14 10.27
N ILE A 306 -9.20 -13.33 9.30
CA ILE A 306 -8.41 -12.12 9.57
C ILE A 306 -9.22 -11.08 10.35
N LEU A 307 -10.47 -10.83 9.96
CA LEU A 307 -11.37 -9.92 10.66
C LEU A 307 -11.63 -10.38 12.11
N GLU A 308 -11.71 -11.68 12.35
CA GLU A 308 -11.84 -12.22 13.70
C GLU A 308 -10.57 -12.01 14.55
N MET A 309 -9.37 -12.15 13.95
CA MET A 309 -8.11 -11.79 14.64
C MET A 309 -8.09 -10.31 15.01
N VAL A 310 -8.46 -9.44 14.05
CA VAL A 310 -8.55 -7.99 14.26
C VAL A 310 -9.51 -7.67 15.40
N ARG A 311 -10.71 -8.26 15.40
CA ARG A 311 -11.71 -8.07 16.45
C ARG A 311 -11.18 -8.50 17.82
N ARG A 312 -10.60 -9.70 17.94
CA ARG A 312 -10.08 -10.21 19.21
C ARG A 312 -8.93 -9.38 19.73
N ILE A 313 -7.96 -9.03 18.88
CA ILE A 313 -6.80 -8.21 19.30
C ILE A 313 -7.27 -6.84 19.76
N SER A 314 -8.12 -6.17 18.96
CA SER A 314 -8.61 -4.81 19.28
C SER A 314 -9.40 -4.77 20.59
N ASN A 315 -10.22 -5.80 20.87
CA ASN A 315 -11.12 -5.80 22.03
C ASN A 315 -10.47 -6.37 23.31
N GLN A 316 -9.54 -7.32 23.17
CA GLN A 316 -9.03 -8.08 24.32
C GLN A 316 -7.63 -7.65 24.75
N VAL A 317 -6.78 -7.21 23.82
CA VAL A 317 -5.41 -6.79 24.15
C VAL A 317 -5.45 -5.32 24.62
N PRO A 318 -5.07 -5.04 25.89
CA PRO A 318 -5.09 -3.67 26.41
C PRO A 318 -4.15 -2.75 25.64
N LEU A 319 -4.48 -1.46 25.64
CA LEU A 319 -3.70 -0.40 25.02
C LEU A 319 -3.45 -0.58 23.50
N THR A 320 -4.39 -1.25 22.82
CA THR A 320 -4.40 -1.37 21.36
C THR A 320 -5.00 -0.11 20.73
N SER A 321 -4.29 0.49 19.78
CA SER A 321 -4.80 1.55 18.90
C SER A 321 -5.47 0.94 17.69
N ARG A 322 -4.71 0.38 16.75
CA ARG A 322 -5.26 -0.33 15.58
C ARG A 322 -4.54 -1.64 15.30
N VAL A 323 -5.20 -2.46 14.49
CA VAL A 323 -4.61 -3.67 13.91
C VAL A 323 -4.41 -3.42 12.42
N MET A 324 -3.34 -3.97 11.88
CA MET A 324 -2.93 -3.85 10.49
C MET A 324 -2.64 -5.23 9.90
N ILE A 325 -2.61 -5.34 8.58
CA ILE A 325 -2.11 -6.51 7.85
C ILE A 325 -1.00 -6.10 6.89
N ASP A 326 0.11 -6.83 6.89
CA ASP A 326 1.22 -6.63 5.96
C ASP A 326 0.88 -7.22 4.58
N LEU A 327 0.96 -6.37 3.56
CA LEU A 327 0.68 -6.71 2.17
C LEU A 327 1.97 -6.91 1.35
N THR A 328 3.13 -6.81 2.01
CA THR A 328 4.42 -6.78 1.34
C THR A 328 4.97 -8.19 1.08
N SER A 329 5.30 -8.45 -0.18
CA SER A 329 6.05 -9.63 -0.61
C SER A 329 7.55 -9.50 -0.30
N LYS A 330 8.27 -10.62 -0.35
CA LYS A 330 9.73 -10.68 -0.24
C LYS A 330 10.32 -11.01 -1.61
N PRO A 331 11.15 -10.13 -2.20
CA PRO A 331 11.43 -8.72 -1.82
C PRO A 331 10.24 -7.76 -2.12
N PRO A 332 10.22 -6.52 -1.60
CA PRO A 332 11.27 -5.83 -0.81
C PRO A 332 11.18 -6.05 0.70
N GLY A 333 10.07 -6.59 1.20
CA GLY A 333 9.93 -6.93 2.61
C GLY A 333 10.74 -8.18 2.97
N THR A 334 10.69 -8.56 4.24
CA THR A 334 11.13 -9.87 4.71
C THR A 334 10.00 -10.57 5.50
N THR A 335 10.28 -11.75 6.05
CA THR A 335 9.28 -12.48 6.87
C THR A 335 8.98 -11.74 8.17
N GLU A 336 10.01 -11.31 8.89
CA GLU A 336 9.91 -10.58 10.17
C GLU A 336 10.03 -9.06 9.92
N TRP A 337 9.79 -8.21 10.92
CA TRP A 337 9.74 -6.74 10.75
C TRP A 337 10.90 -5.96 11.38
N GLU A 338 11.64 -6.57 12.31
CA GLU A 338 12.80 -6.08 13.09
C GLU A 338 13.05 -4.57 13.17
#